data_AF-A0A0K0G005-F1
#
_entry.id   AF-A0A0K0G005-F1
#
_cell.length_a   1.000
_cell.length_b   1.000
_cell.length_c   1.000
_cell.angle_alpha   90.00
_cell.angle_beta   90.00
_cell.angle_gamma   90.00
#
_symmetry.space_group_name_H-M   'P 1'
#
loop_
_entity.id
_entity.type
_entity.pdbx_description
1 polymer ?
#
loop_
_entity_poly.entity_id
_entity_poly.type
_entity_poly.pdbx_seq_one_letter_code
_entity_poly.pdbx_strand_id
1 'polypeptide(L)'
;MGDQTTLTNVTEPSYLSDIYSDLTTNDITSQLKREKGDRFVRVEDSGKEKITLQVNIDDDKERKVPQNKTFTVDDAIETLGFGKFQIKMSFLTGLAWMADSMELMILSIISPALECEWGISSMEQAMITTVVFSGIFRMHLERLNDYISKPKYIAEIFLDKDGNVLNEKAANKCYFTDRFINQDIFYINLKSPLLSYEDRTKEMEINSRRNILQSIKRSNCTLKDSLYGAEIYCSSGVLKKFATSHLQNNIVDVWCTKIDGVIIMVEDRPSEIGQQSTNGNVEHSGSDFKSSRQRSQCFQRSYSFERNLKLAAFLKESPLIDKAPFVECNQAWKQYRRVYITDLKNPHNPNDKRSLRVAYNSIIHCVDKNKDKPVVITTRPSSIEGINFVWRSDHISKLYMQSILLDSDKVVVGEWDKNHVIRRIRVKSTQELFGNNNFKEKTLYENLWYVINQIQRAFENDGEKRIKCLHLVKRNGDDKFHAKCFSNIPKHEACIRVFEDF
;
A
#
# COMPACT_ATOMS: atom_id res chain seq x y z
N MET A 1 48.99 -21.46 23.24
CA MET A 1 49.66 -22.18 22.13
C MET A 1 48.92 -23.48 21.96
N GLY A 2 48.13 -23.77 20.95
CA GLY A 2 47.87 -23.21 19.63
C GLY A 2 47.36 -24.41 18.81
N ASP A 3 46.14 -24.30 18.30
CA ASP A 3 45.44 -25.13 17.30
C ASP A 3 45.33 -26.66 17.46
N GLN A 4 44.08 -27.11 17.67
CA GLN A 4 43.57 -28.37 17.14
C GLN A 4 42.46 -28.08 16.11
N THR A 5 42.81 -28.30 14.85
CA THR A 5 41.93 -28.42 13.69
C THR A 5 40.96 -29.59 13.87
N THR A 6 39.66 -29.30 13.93
CA THR A 6 38.61 -30.32 13.73
C THR A 6 37.85 -29.96 12.45
N LEU A 7 38.11 -30.72 11.38
CA LEU A 7 37.36 -30.69 10.13
C LEU A 7 35.88 -30.99 10.43
N THR A 8 35.00 -30.02 10.18
CA THR A 8 33.55 -30.27 10.10
C THR A 8 33.18 -30.45 8.62
N ASN A 9 32.67 -31.65 8.31
CA ASN A 9 32.12 -31.99 7.02
C ASN A 9 30.98 -31.03 6.66
N VAL A 10 31.18 -30.24 5.61
CA VAL A 10 30.15 -29.47 4.92
C VAL A 10 29.33 -30.46 4.10
N THR A 11 28.09 -30.74 4.51
CA THR A 11 27.12 -31.44 3.65
C THR A 11 26.72 -30.51 2.50
N GLU A 12 26.96 -30.99 1.28
CA GLU A 12 26.91 -30.29 0.00
C GLU A 12 25.51 -29.78 -0.43
N PRO A 13 25.46 -28.73 -1.28
CA PRO A 13 24.27 -28.15 -1.90
C PRO A 13 23.60 -28.97 -3.02
N SER A 14 23.99 -30.24 -3.21
CA SER A 14 23.54 -31.09 -4.33
C SER A 14 22.04 -31.44 -4.30
N TYR A 15 21.46 -31.63 -3.12
CA TYR A 15 20.03 -31.97 -3.00
C TYR A 15 19.08 -30.85 -3.47
N LEU A 16 19.50 -29.59 -3.41
CA LEU A 16 18.68 -28.46 -3.86
C LEU A 16 18.76 -28.27 -5.36
N SER A 17 19.94 -28.45 -5.98
CA SER A 17 20.07 -28.36 -7.45
C SER A 17 19.24 -29.41 -8.17
N ASP A 18 19.11 -30.61 -7.58
CA ASP A 18 18.37 -31.71 -8.17
C ASP A 18 16.85 -31.48 -8.12
N ILE A 19 16.33 -30.87 -7.05
CA ILE A 19 14.91 -30.48 -6.95
C ILE A 19 14.58 -29.37 -7.97
N TYR A 20 15.49 -28.41 -8.18
CA TYR A 20 15.29 -27.33 -9.14
C TYR A 20 15.43 -27.79 -10.59
N SER A 21 16.34 -28.71 -10.91
CA SER A 21 16.49 -29.27 -12.26
C SER A 21 15.29 -30.14 -12.65
N ASP A 22 14.75 -30.94 -11.73
CA ASP A 22 13.57 -31.76 -11.96
C ASP A 22 12.29 -30.94 -12.18
N LEU A 23 12.14 -29.82 -11.48
CA LEU A 23 11.01 -28.89 -11.67
C LEU A 23 11.03 -28.22 -13.04
N THR A 24 12.21 -27.89 -13.55
CA THR A 24 12.38 -27.21 -14.84
C THR A 24 12.19 -28.17 -16.01
N THR A 25 12.68 -29.41 -15.87
CA THR A 25 12.66 -30.44 -16.92
C THR A 25 11.25 -30.98 -17.16
N ASN A 26 10.47 -31.18 -16.09
CA ASN A 26 9.08 -31.63 -16.21
C ASN A 26 8.15 -30.57 -16.83
N ASP A 27 8.40 -29.28 -16.57
CA ASP A 27 7.61 -28.19 -17.14
C ASP A 27 7.88 -28.04 -18.65
N ILE A 28 9.15 -28.10 -19.07
CA ILE A 28 9.55 -28.06 -20.49
C ILE A 28 9.02 -29.28 -21.27
N THR A 29 9.09 -30.47 -20.68
CA THR A 29 8.61 -31.71 -21.34
C THR A 29 7.08 -31.72 -21.48
N SER A 30 6.35 -31.10 -20.54
CA SER A 30 4.90 -30.96 -20.61
C SER A 30 4.44 -29.93 -21.66
N GLN A 31 5.22 -28.86 -21.86
CA GLN A 31 4.95 -27.83 -22.86
C GLN A 31 5.27 -28.34 -24.28
N LEU A 32 6.36 -29.09 -24.46
CA LEU A 32 6.71 -29.70 -25.75
C LEU A 32 5.74 -30.81 -26.19
N LYS A 33 5.09 -31.51 -25.24
CA LYS A 33 4.02 -32.48 -25.55
C LYS A 33 2.69 -31.81 -25.93
N ARG A 34 2.46 -30.55 -25.52
CA ARG A 34 1.23 -29.80 -25.83
C ARG A 34 1.24 -29.11 -27.20
N GLU A 35 2.42 -28.81 -27.77
CA GLU A 35 2.52 -28.12 -29.07
C GLU A 35 2.53 -29.03 -30.31
N LYS A 36 2.49 -30.37 -30.15
CA LYS A 36 2.48 -31.32 -31.29
C LYS A 36 1.09 -31.81 -31.72
N GLY A 37 0.02 -31.36 -31.09
CA GLY A 37 -1.36 -31.65 -31.48
C GLY A 37 -2.11 -30.37 -31.82
N ASP A 38 -2.14 -30.05 -33.12
CA ASP A 38 -3.13 -29.22 -33.82
C ASP A 38 -2.47 -28.18 -34.73
N ARG A 39 -2.42 -28.54 -36.02
CA ARG A 39 -2.23 -27.60 -37.12
C ARG A 39 -3.47 -27.71 -38.01
N PHE A 40 -4.02 -26.55 -38.38
CA PHE A 40 -4.61 -26.16 -39.67
C PHE A 40 -5.93 -25.38 -39.51
N VAL A 41 -5.85 -24.05 -39.63
CA VAL A 41 -6.85 -23.22 -40.33
C VAL A 41 -6.11 -22.07 -41.03
N ARG A 42 -6.27 -21.98 -42.36
CA ARG A 42 -5.99 -20.80 -43.21
C ARG A 42 -7.18 -19.86 -43.12
N VAL A 43 -6.97 -18.56 -42.94
CA VAL A 43 -7.89 -17.50 -43.42
C VAL A 43 -7.08 -16.27 -43.84
N GLU A 44 -7.59 -15.65 -44.88
CA GLU A 44 -7.04 -14.63 -45.78
C GLU A 44 -6.89 -13.22 -45.18
N ASP A 45 -6.10 -12.45 -45.93
CA ASP A 45 -5.77 -11.03 -45.78
C ASP A 45 -6.99 -10.11 -45.99
N SER A 46 -7.25 -9.19 -45.06
CA SER A 46 -8.11 -8.00 -45.30
C SER A 46 -8.05 -7.01 -44.12
N GLY A 47 -7.74 -5.75 -44.44
CA GLY A 47 -8.35 -4.59 -43.75
C GLY A 47 -7.59 -3.96 -42.58
N LYS A 48 -6.70 -2.99 -42.88
CA LYS A 48 -6.23 -1.98 -41.90
C LYS A 48 -7.29 -0.90 -41.72
N GLU A 49 -7.91 -0.79 -40.55
CA GLU A 49 -8.62 0.44 -40.14
C GLU A 49 -7.66 1.38 -39.38
N LYS A 50 -7.43 2.56 -39.96
CA LYS A 50 -6.73 3.69 -39.34
C LYS A 50 -7.75 4.54 -38.57
N ILE A 51 -7.46 4.82 -37.30
CA ILE A 51 -8.18 5.84 -36.52
C ILE A 51 -7.45 7.18 -36.72
N THR A 52 -8.15 8.14 -37.31
CA THR A 52 -7.65 9.50 -37.58
C THR A 52 -7.99 10.42 -36.41
N LEU A 53 -6.99 11.03 -35.77
CA LEU A 53 -7.18 12.15 -34.85
C LEU A 53 -7.00 13.46 -35.63
N GLN A 54 -8.07 14.24 -35.78
CA GLN A 54 -8.02 15.59 -36.32
C GLN A 54 -7.58 16.57 -35.23
N VAL A 55 -6.53 17.35 -35.52
CA VAL A 55 -6.16 18.55 -34.76
C VAL A 55 -6.22 19.71 -35.74
N ASN A 56 -7.14 20.65 -35.51
CA ASN A 56 -7.22 21.90 -36.24
C ASN A 56 -6.10 22.84 -35.75
N ILE A 57 -5.25 23.28 -36.67
CA ILE A 57 -4.41 24.47 -36.49
C ILE A 57 -4.52 25.28 -37.77
N ASP A 58 -5.23 26.41 -37.68
CA ASP A 58 -5.13 27.51 -38.63
C ASP A 58 -3.71 28.09 -38.56
N ASP A 59 -2.97 28.05 -39.67
CA ASP A 59 -2.24 29.20 -40.23
C ASP A 59 -1.41 28.78 -41.46
N ASP A 60 -1.60 29.56 -42.52
CA ASP A 60 -0.93 29.49 -43.81
C ASP A 60 0.59 29.64 -43.72
N LYS A 61 1.33 28.65 -44.26
CA LYS A 61 2.44 28.87 -45.20
C LYS A 61 2.99 27.53 -45.72
N GLU A 62 2.91 27.37 -47.04
CA GLU A 62 3.44 26.24 -47.81
C GLU A 62 4.87 25.84 -47.39
N ARG A 63 5.03 24.60 -46.91
CA ARG A 63 6.28 23.85 -47.06
C ARG A 63 5.95 22.43 -47.50
N LYS A 64 6.50 22.05 -48.66
CA LYS A 64 6.36 20.73 -49.29
C LYS A 64 6.87 19.63 -48.34
N VAL A 65 5.99 18.70 -47.96
CA VAL A 65 6.34 17.51 -47.18
C VAL A 65 6.69 16.36 -48.16
N PRO A 66 7.90 15.77 -48.12
CA PRO A 66 8.12 14.45 -48.69
C PRO A 66 7.66 13.36 -47.70
N GLN A 67 7.09 12.31 -48.27
CA GLN A 67 6.52 11.15 -47.59
C GLN A 67 7.46 10.44 -46.61
N ASN A 68 6.86 9.86 -45.55
CA ASN A 68 7.35 8.76 -44.71
C ASN A 68 8.82 8.83 -44.26
N LYS A 69 9.10 9.62 -43.22
CA LYS A 69 10.20 9.34 -42.30
C LYS A 69 9.62 9.05 -40.92
N THR A 70 9.91 7.87 -40.40
CA THR A 70 9.74 7.53 -38.98
C THR A 70 10.71 8.38 -38.17
N PHE A 71 10.19 9.26 -37.33
CA PHE A 71 11.01 10.03 -36.39
C PHE A 71 11.27 9.20 -35.13
N THR A 72 12.52 9.14 -34.69
CA THR A 72 12.88 8.72 -33.33
C THR A 72 12.40 9.77 -32.33
N VAL A 73 12.19 9.37 -31.07
CA VAL A 73 11.72 10.29 -30.01
C VAL A 73 12.70 11.46 -29.85
N ASP A 74 14.00 11.21 -30.05
CA ASP A 74 15.03 12.23 -30.02
C ASP A 74 14.86 13.27 -31.13
N ASP A 75 14.60 12.88 -32.38
CA ASP A 75 14.35 13.82 -33.49
C ASP A 75 13.04 14.62 -33.29
N ALA A 76 12.03 14.01 -32.66
CA ALA A 76 10.77 14.69 -32.33
C ALA A 76 10.96 15.74 -31.22
N ILE A 77 11.81 15.46 -30.22
CA ILE A 77 12.18 16.41 -29.17
C ILE A 77 13.02 17.56 -29.76
N GLU A 78 13.94 17.25 -30.67
CA GLU A 78 14.77 18.24 -31.37
C GLU A 78 13.95 19.15 -32.29
N THR A 79 12.91 18.63 -32.94
CA THR A 79 12.00 19.41 -33.80
C THR A 79 10.93 20.18 -33.05
N LEU A 80 10.48 19.72 -31.87
CA LEU A 80 9.51 20.44 -31.02
C LEU A 80 10.13 21.64 -30.29
N GLY A 81 11.42 21.56 -29.94
CA GLY A 81 12.17 22.64 -29.31
C GLY A 81 11.60 23.13 -27.96
N PHE A 82 12.23 24.16 -27.39
CA PHE A 82 11.76 24.76 -26.14
C PHE A 82 10.56 25.68 -26.38
N GLY A 83 9.36 25.24 -25.97
CA GLY A 83 8.16 26.06 -26.06
C GLY A 83 8.18 27.27 -25.09
N LYS A 84 7.33 28.28 -25.34
CA LYS A 84 7.20 29.49 -24.49
C LYS A 84 6.95 29.15 -23.00
N PHE A 85 6.27 28.04 -22.71
CA PHE A 85 6.05 27.56 -21.36
C PHE A 85 7.32 27.00 -20.72
N GLN A 86 8.11 26.22 -21.45
CA GLN A 86 9.36 25.65 -20.95
C GLN A 86 10.42 26.73 -20.71
N ILE A 87 10.48 27.76 -21.56
CA ILE A 87 11.36 28.91 -21.34
C ILE A 87 10.94 29.67 -20.07
N LYS A 88 9.64 29.91 -19.87
CA LYS A 88 9.13 30.53 -18.63
C LYS A 88 9.43 29.70 -17.39
N MET A 89 9.24 28.38 -17.46
CA MET A 89 9.54 27.46 -16.36
C MET A 89 11.04 27.43 -16.07
N SER A 90 11.87 27.34 -17.11
CA SER A 90 13.33 27.37 -17.01
C SER A 90 13.84 28.68 -16.42
N PHE A 91 13.24 29.81 -16.77
CA PHE A 91 13.59 31.10 -16.17
C PHE A 91 13.19 31.18 -14.70
N LEU A 92 11.97 30.75 -14.36
CA LEU A 92 11.49 30.75 -12.98
C LEU A 92 12.33 29.83 -12.08
N THR A 93 12.61 28.61 -12.55
CA THR A 93 13.47 27.67 -11.84
C THR A 93 14.91 28.18 -11.78
N GLY A 94 15.43 28.74 -12.87
CA GLY A 94 16.75 29.37 -12.91
C GLY A 94 16.91 30.50 -11.90
N LEU A 95 15.91 31.38 -11.75
CA LEU A 95 15.90 32.43 -10.73
C LEU A 95 15.91 31.87 -9.30
N ALA A 96 15.18 30.78 -9.04
CA ALA A 96 15.20 30.13 -7.74
C ALA A 96 16.59 29.56 -7.39
N TRP A 97 17.25 28.92 -8.36
CA TRP A 97 18.63 28.42 -8.19
C TRP A 97 19.65 29.56 -8.07
N MET A 98 19.46 30.67 -8.79
CA MET A 98 20.30 31.86 -8.65
C MET A 98 20.16 32.48 -7.26
N ALA A 99 18.95 32.56 -6.72
CA ALA A 99 18.71 33.08 -5.38
C ALA A 99 19.39 32.20 -4.30
N ASP A 100 19.27 30.88 -4.42
CA ASP A 100 19.93 29.90 -3.53
C ASP A 100 21.47 30.03 -3.58
N SER A 101 22.02 30.23 -4.79
CA SER A 101 23.46 30.45 -4.97
C SER A 101 23.93 31.81 -4.42
N MET A 102 23.11 32.85 -4.55
CA MET A 102 23.40 34.18 -4.00
C MET A 102 23.42 34.18 -2.48
N GLU A 103 22.54 33.39 -1.84
CA GLU A 103 22.55 33.21 -0.38
C GLU A 103 23.90 32.65 0.11
N LEU A 104 24.41 31.59 -0.53
CA LEU A 104 25.72 31.01 -0.21
C LEU A 104 26.87 31.99 -0.47
N MET A 105 26.79 32.78 -1.53
CA MET A 105 27.78 33.80 -1.84
C MET A 105 27.80 34.92 -0.79
N ILE A 106 26.63 35.41 -0.38
CA ILE A 106 26.51 36.44 0.66
C ILE A 106 27.07 35.95 1.99
N LEU A 107 26.76 34.72 2.39
CA LEU A 107 27.33 34.11 3.60
C LEU A 107 28.86 34.07 3.55
N SER A 108 29.44 33.74 2.39
CA SER A 108 30.90 33.67 2.23
C SER A 108 31.61 35.03 2.37
N ILE A 109 30.92 36.13 2.04
CA ILE A 109 31.45 37.50 2.14
C ILE A 109 31.22 38.09 3.53
N ILE A 110 30.03 37.84 4.11
CA ILE A 110 29.64 38.38 5.41
C ILE A 110 30.40 37.71 6.56
N SER A 111 30.67 36.40 6.48
CA SER A 111 31.40 35.66 7.53
C SER A 111 32.75 36.29 7.94
N PRO A 112 33.69 36.59 7.02
CA PRO A 112 34.96 37.22 7.38
C PRO A 112 34.82 38.70 7.78
N ALA A 113 33.83 39.43 7.25
CA ALA A 113 33.58 40.82 7.66
C ALA A 113 33.06 40.92 9.10
N LEU A 114 32.23 39.96 9.54
CA LEU A 114 31.75 39.82 10.91
C LEU A 114 32.89 39.56 11.91
N GLU A 115 33.96 38.86 11.50
CA GLU A 115 35.13 38.59 12.35
C GLU A 115 35.84 39.89 12.74
N CYS A 116 36.07 40.76 11.77
CA CYS A 116 36.82 41.99 11.94
C CYS A 116 36.05 43.04 12.76
N GLU A 117 34.74 43.14 12.58
CA GLU A 117 33.93 44.21 13.20
C GLU A 117 33.41 43.83 14.60
N TRP A 118 33.02 42.56 14.80
CA TRP A 118 32.40 42.09 16.04
C TRP A 118 33.29 41.18 16.90
N GLY A 119 34.50 40.82 16.43
CA GLY A 119 35.45 40.00 17.19
C GLY A 119 34.95 38.57 17.47
N ILE A 120 34.10 38.04 16.60
CA ILE A 120 33.45 36.74 16.74
C ILE A 120 34.47 35.62 16.53
N SER A 121 34.44 34.58 17.36
CA SER A 121 35.36 33.44 17.24
C SER A 121 35.03 32.56 16.03
N SER A 122 36.04 31.88 15.45
CA SER A 122 35.84 31.00 14.29
C SER A 122 34.83 29.86 14.55
N MET A 123 34.65 29.46 15.82
CA MET A 123 33.65 28.47 16.22
C MET A 123 32.21 29.01 16.12
N GLU A 124 31.99 30.28 16.47
CA GLU A 124 30.67 30.91 16.39
C GLU A 124 30.25 31.17 14.93
N GLN A 125 31.21 31.50 14.05
CA GLN A 125 30.96 31.59 12.60
C GLN A 125 30.50 30.25 12.02
N ALA A 126 31.13 29.14 12.42
CA ALA A 126 30.75 27.80 12.00
C ALA A 126 29.34 27.41 12.48
N MET A 127 28.92 27.89 13.65
CA MET A 127 27.57 27.65 14.17
C MET A 127 26.51 28.41 13.37
N ILE A 128 26.78 29.64 12.94
CA ILE A 128 25.85 30.44 12.11
C ILE A 128 25.57 29.75 10.78
N THR A 129 26.62 29.29 10.07
CA THR A 129 26.46 28.57 8.81
C THR A 129 25.73 27.24 9.02
N THR A 130 26.07 26.50 10.08
CA THR A 130 25.38 25.25 10.43
C THR A 130 23.89 25.46 10.72
N VAL A 131 23.51 26.56 11.37
CA VAL A 131 22.09 26.89 11.64
C VAL A 131 21.33 27.20 10.36
N VAL A 132 21.92 27.94 9.40
CA VAL A 132 21.30 28.22 8.10
C VAL A 132 21.10 26.92 7.29
N PHE A 133 22.14 26.09 7.19
CA PHE A 133 22.04 24.78 6.52
C PHE A 133 21.05 23.84 7.23
N SER A 134 21.00 23.87 8.55
CA SER A 134 20.00 23.12 9.33
C SER A 134 18.59 23.63 9.10
N GLY A 135 18.40 24.94 8.89
CA GLY A 135 17.13 25.55 8.55
C GLY A 135 16.63 25.10 7.17
N ILE A 136 17.50 25.13 6.15
CA ILE A 136 17.19 24.64 4.80
C ILE A 136 16.91 23.13 4.82
N PHE A 137 17.71 22.36 5.56
CA PHE A 137 17.51 20.92 5.72
C PHE A 137 16.20 20.59 6.45
N ARG A 138 15.88 21.32 7.52
CA ARG A 138 14.65 21.14 8.30
C ARG A 138 13.41 21.54 7.52
N MET A 139 13.47 22.65 6.76
CA MET A 139 12.40 23.06 5.84
C MET A 139 12.17 22.04 4.72
N HIS A 140 13.24 21.39 4.24
CA HIS A 140 13.14 20.31 3.26
C HIS A 140 12.57 19.01 3.88
N LEU A 141 12.92 18.71 5.14
CA LEU A 141 12.43 17.53 5.87
C LEU A 141 10.97 17.67 6.37
N GLU A 142 10.53 18.89 6.70
CA GLU A 142 9.16 19.16 7.18
C GLU A 142 8.08 19.02 6.10
N ARG A 143 8.45 18.78 4.82
CA ARG A 143 7.47 18.43 3.77
C ARG A 143 6.87 17.03 3.90
N LEU A 144 7.31 16.22 4.85
CA LEU A 144 6.76 14.89 5.09
C LEU A 144 5.97 14.86 6.41
N ASN A 145 4.65 15.00 6.26
CA ASN A 145 3.61 14.53 7.19
C ASN A 145 3.14 15.52 8.29
N ASP A 146 2.70 16.72 7.88
CA ASP A 146 1.99 17.65 8.78
C ASP A 146 0.66 17.11 9.33
N TYR A 147 0.00 16.23 8.57
CA TYR A 147 -1.39 15.81 8.85
C TYR A 147 -1.52 14.55 9.71
N ILE A 148 -0.55 13.64 9.65
CA ILE A 148 -0.55 12.40 10.45
C ILE A 148 0.76 12.35 11.25
N SER A 149 0.66 12.27 12.58
CA SER A 149 1.86 12.10 13.40
C SER A 149 2.49 10.73 13.16
N LYS A 150 3.81 10.64 13.28
CA LYS A 150 4.53 9.39 13.06
C LYS A 150 3.91 8.24 13.89
N PRO A 151 3.44 7.15 13.25
CA PRO A 151 2.83 6.03 13.97
C PRO A 151 3.77 5.42 14.99
N LYS A 152 3.26 5.17 16.20
CA LYS A 152 3.97 4.45 17.26
C LYS A 152 3.26 3.14 17.53
N TYR A 153 3.95 2.02 17.39
CA TYR A 153 3.35 0.73 17.75
C TYR A 153 3.37 0.55 19.27
N ILE A 154 2.29 -0.02 19.81
CA ILE A 154 2.07 -0.22 21.26
C ILE A 154 1.98 -1.69 21.64
N ALA A 155 1.68 -2.57 20.68
CA ALA A 155 1.52 -4.00 20.90
C ALA A 155 1.81 -4.80 19.63
N GLU A 156 2.31 -6.03 19.84
CA GLU A 156 2.52 -7.05 18.82
C GLU A 156 1.56 -8.21 19.09
N ILE A 157 0.81 -8.63 18.07
CA ILE A 157 -0.21 -9.67 18.19
C ILE A 157 0.09 -10.77 17.19
N PHE A 158 0.02 -12.02 17.65
CA PHE A 158 0.23 -13.22 16.85
C PHE A 158 -1.06 -14.03 16.88
N LEU A 159 -1.56 -14.45 15.72
CA LEU A 159 -2.84 -15.16 15.62
C LEU A 159 -2.69 -16.59 15.11
N ASP A 160 -3.54 -17.49 15.61
CA ASP A 160 -3.71 -18.84 15.10
C ASP A 160 -4.78 -18.92 13.99
N LYS A 161 -5.07 -20.15 13.55
CA LYS A 161 -6.08 -20.46 12.51
C LYS A 161 -7.52 -20.14 12.93
N ASP A 162 -7.78 -20.06 14.23
CA ASP A 162 -9.11 -19.85 14.82
C ASP A 162 -9.32 -18.38 15.22
N GLY A 163 -8.27 -17.55 15.08
CA GLY A 163 -8.28 -16.13 15.41
C GLY A 163 -7.95 -15.83 16.87
N ASN A 164 -7.41 -16.79 17.63
CA ASN A 164 -6.95 -16.58 19.00
C ASN A 164 -5.54 -15.98 19.03
N VAL A 165 -5.25 -15.22 20.09
CA VAL A 165 -3.93 -14.62 20.29
C VAL A 165 -2.99 -15.66 20.91
N LEU A 166 -1.85 -15.87 20.26
CA LEU A 166 -0.80 -16.77 20.73
C LEU A 166 0.03 -16.11 21.84
N ASN A 167 0.40 -16.90 22.85
CA ASN A 167 1.25 -16.46 23.96
C ASN A 167 2.74 -16.37 23.59
N GLU A 168 3.17 -17.13 22.58
CA GLU A 168 4.56 -17.17 22.15
C GLU A 168 4.97 -15.89 21.42
N LYS A 169 5.95 -15.19 22.01
CA LYS A 169 6.57 -14.03 21.39
C LYS A 169 7.33 -14.49 20.15
N ALA A 170 6.88 -14.05 18.98
CA ALA A 170 7.46 -14.28 17.64
C ALA A 170 6.97 -15.50 16.83
N ALA A 171 5.95 -16.25 17.27
CA ALA A 171 5.43 -17.44 16.57
C ALA A 171 5.08 -17.23 15.08
N ASN A 172 4.79 -15.99 14.67
CA ASN A 172 4.52 -15.61 13.28
C ASN A 172 5.37 -14.43 12.75
N LYS A 173 6.37 -13.95 13.50
CA LYS A 173 7.21 -12.82 13.06
C LYS A 173 8.23 -13.31 12.03
N CYS A 174 8.18 -12.77 10.82
CA CYS A 174 9.15 -13.06 9.78
C CYS A 174 10.04 -11.86 9.51
N TYR A 175 11.29 -12.10 9.15
CA TYR A 175 12.26 -11.06 8.78
C TYR A 175 12.44 -11.02 7.27
N PHE A 176 12.59 -9.82 6.73
CA PHE A 176 12.84 -9.62 5.30
C PHE A 176 14.23 -10.15 4.92
N THR A 177 14.30 -10.82 3.77
CA THR A 177 15.54 -11.32 3.18
C THR A 177 15.67 -10.88 1.72
N ASP A 178 16.89 -10.57 1.30
CA ASP A 178 17.21 -10.08 -0.04
C ASP A 178 17.79 -11.16 -0.97
N ARG A 179 17.77 -12.43 -0.54
CA ARG A 179 18.33 -13.59 -1.28
C ARG A 179 17.96 -13.62 -2.76
N PHE A 180 16.73 -13.27 -3.13
CA PHE A 180 16.20 -13.37 -4.50
C PHE A 180 16.10 -12.02 -5.23
N ILE A 181 16.80 -11.00 -4.76
CA ILE A 181 16.74 -9.65 -5.33
C ILE A 181 17.84 -9.49 -6.37
N ASN A 182 17.49 -8.89 -7.52
CA ASN A 182 18.40 -8.66 -8.65
C ASN A 182 19.08 -9.92 -9.21
N GLN A 183 18.44 -11.09 -9.14
CA GLN A 183 18.93 -12.29 -9.80
C GLN A 183 18.42 -12.36 -11.25
N ASP A 184 19.31 -12.51 -12.22
CA ASP A 184 18.96 -12.51 -13.65
C ASP A 184 18.30 -13.80 -14.15
N ILE A 185 18.40 -14.89 -13.36
CA ILE A 185 17.99 -16.25 -13.78
C ILE A 185 16.79 -16.76 -12.96
N PHE A 186 16.39 -16.06 -11.91
CA PHE A 186 15.36 -16.55 -10.99
C PHE A 186 13.96 -16.03 -11.34
N TYR A 187 13.05 -16.97 -11.58
CA TYR A 187 11.67 -16.69 -11.95
C TYR A 187 10.69 -17.31 -10.96
N ILE A 188 9.76 -16.51 -10.42
CA ILE A 188 8.74 -17.02 -9.49
C ILE A 188 7.40 -17.09 -10.19
N ASN A 189 6.92 -18.30 -10.50
CA ASN A 189 5.56 -18.50 -10.99
C ASN A 189 4.56 -18.48 -9.83
N LEU A 190 3.88 -17.35 -9.62
CA LEU A 190 2.89 -17.19 -8.54
C LEU A 190 1.63 -18.06 -8.72
N LYS A 191 1.41 -18.63 -9.92
CA LYS A 191 0.32 -19.56 -10.22
C LYS A 191 0.73 -21.03 -10.09
N SER A 192 1.98 -21.32 -9.74
CA SER A 192 2.44 -22.70 -9.60
C SER A 192 1.56 -23.46 -8.60
N PRO A 193 1.08 -24.68 -8.94
CA PRO A 193 0.29 -25.51 -8.03
C PRO A 193 1.09 -25.97 -6.80
N LEU A 194 2.42 -25.89 -6.86
CA LEU A 194 3.33 -26.19 -5.75
C LEU A 194 3.25 -25.13 -4.65
N LEU A 195 2.78 -23.91 -4.97
CA LEU A 195 2.50 -22.86 -4.00
C LEU A 195 1.08 -23.03 -3.47
N SER A 196 0.88 -24.01 -2.58
CA SER A 196 -0.39 -24.17 -1.88
C SER A 196 -0.73 -22.91 -1.09
N TYR A 197 -2.02 -22.57 -1.05
CA TYR A 197 -2.54 -21.38 -0.41
C TYR A 197 -3.80 -21.73 0.38
N GLU A 198 -3.86 -21.24 1.60
CA GLU A 198 -5.00 -21.42 2.49
C GLU A 198 -5.52 -20.03 2.91
N ASP A 199 -6.76 -19.71 2.56
CA ASP A 199 -7.37 -18.42 2.91
C ASP A 199 -7.88 -18.41 4.37
N ARG A 200 -8.27 -17.23 4.84
CA ARG A 200 -8.89 -17.00 6.14
C ARG A 200 -10.35 -17.44 6.14
N THR A 201 -10.77 -18.13 7.20
CA THR A 201 -12.19 -18.40 7.42
C THR A 201 -12.91 -17.15 7.94
N LYS A 202 -14.24 -17.06 7.72
CA LYS A 202 -15.05 -15.96 8.28
C LYS A 202 -15.01 -15.94 9.82
N GLU A 203 -15.00 -17.13 10.42
CA GLU A 203 -14.93 -17.30 11.87
C GLU A 203 -13.63 -16.76 12.43
N MET A 204 -12.48 -17.11 11.84
CA MET A 204 -11.18 -16.58 12.22
C MET A 204 -11.17 -15.04 12.16
N GLU A 205 -11.75 -14.44 11.11
CA GLU A 205 -11.83 -12.98 11.02
C GLU A 205 -12.69 -12.35 12.10
N ILE A 206 -13.82 -12.95 12.43
CA ILE A 206 -14.71 -12.46 13.49
C ILE A 206 -14.02 -12.58 14.84
N ASN A 207 -13.48 -13.75 15.17
CA ASN A 207 -12.79 -14.03 16.43
C ASN A 207 -11.60 -13.09 16.64
N SER A 208 -10.79 -12.88 15.59
CA SER A 208 -9.62 -12.00 15.66
C SER A 208 -9.97 -10.57 16.09
N ARG A 209 -11.14 -10.04 15.69
CA ARG A 209 -11.54 -8.66 16.01
C ARG A 209 -11.68 -8.44 17.52
N ARG A 210 -12.35 -9.38 18.21
CA ARG A 210 -12.53 -9.34 19.66
C ARG A 210 -11.24 -9.71 20.39
N ASN A 211 -10.58 -10.79 19.97
CA ASN A 211 -9.41 -11.34 20.66
C ASN A 211 -8.24 -10.34 20.64
N ILE A 212 -8.03 -9.62 19.53
CA ILE A 212 -7.03 -8.55 19.46
C ILE A 212 -7.33 -7.48 20.52
N LEU A 213 -8.57 -6.98 20.60
CA LEU A 213 -8.92 -5.94 21.58
C LEU A 213 -8.80 -6.45 23.02
N GLN A 214 -9.23 -7.68 23.29
CA GLN A 214 -9.12 -8.30 24.61
C GLN A 214 -7.66 -8.42 25.05
N SER A 215 -6.76 -8.79 24.15
CA SER A 215 -5.33 -8.91 24.45
C SER A 215 -4.64 -7.57 24.78
N ILE A 216 -5.20 -6.45 24.30
CA ILE A 216 -4.66 -5.10 24.55
C ILE A 216 -5.26 -4.47 25.81
N LYS A 217 -6.51 -4.83 26.16
CA LYS A 217 -7.22 -4.29 27.33
C LYS A 217 -6.49 -4.72 28.61
N ARG A 218 -5.93 -3.75 29.33
CA ARG A 218 -5.23 -3.99 30.61
C ARG A 218 -6.25 -4.25 31.71
N SER A 219 -5.93 -5.16 32.63
CA SER A 219 -6.75 -5.42 33.82
C SER A 219 -6.99 -4.11 34.58
N ASN A 220 -8.26 -3.83 34.91
CA ASN A 220 -8.73 -2.63 35.63
C ASN A 220 -8.60 -1.28 34.89
N CYS A 221 -8.38 -1.27 33.57
CA CYS A 221 -8.42 -0.06 32.76
C CYS A 221 -9.60 -0.07 31.77
N THR A 222 -10.09 1.11 31.38
CA THR A 222 -11.03 1.20 30.26
C THR A 222 -10.31 0.85 28.95
N LEU A 223 -11.07 0.50 27.90
CA LEU A 223 -10.48 0.30 26.58
C LEU A 223 -9.76 1.56 26.09
N LYS A 224 -10.32 2.74 26.37
CA LYS A 224 -9.73 4.03 25.97
C LYS A 224 -8.36 4.25 26.62
N ASP A 225 -8.22 3.95 27.91
CA ASP A 225 -6.94 4.06 28.61
C ASP A 225 -5.91 3.07 28.07
N SER A 226 -6.34 1.83 27.79
CA SER A 226 -5.49 0.80 27.18
C SER A 226 -5.01 1.19 25.78
N LEU A 227 -5.77 2.01 25.07
CA LEU A 227 -5.44 2.60 23.77
C LEU A 227 -4.87 4.03 23.88
N TYR A 228 -4.28 4.39 25.02
CA TYR A 228 -3.62 5.69 25.27
C TYR A 228 -4.48 6.92 24.90
N GLY A 229 -5.78 6.85 25.19
CA GLY A 229 -6.72 7.94 24.96
C GLY A 229 -7.27 8.01 23.53
N ALA A 230 -7.06 6.98 22.71
CA ALA A 230 -7.62 6.94 21.35
C ALA A 230 -9.14 7.11 21.34
N GLU A 231 -9.64 7.91 20.40
CA GLU A 231 -11.07 8.11 20.17
C GLU A 231 -11.62 7.09 19.17
N ILE A 232 -10.75 6.48 18.37
CA ILE A 232 -11.10 5.55 17.30
C ILE A 232 -10.19 4.33 17.35
N TYR A 233 -10.77 3.16 17.10
CA TYR A 233 -10.04 1.91 16.88
C TYR A 233 -10.51 1.23 15.59
N CYS A 234 -9.59 0.82 14.72
CA CYS A 234 -9.94 0.07 13.49
C CYS A 234 -8.77 -0.75 12.92
N SER A 235 -8.93 -1.32 11.72
CA SER A 235 -7.77 -1.82 10.96
C SER A 235 -7.20 -0.73 10.05
N SER A 236 -5.91 -0.76 9.74
CA SER A 236 -5.31 0.15 8.75
C SER A 236 -5.95 0.04 7.36
N GLY A 237 -6.55 -1.11 7.06
CA GLY A 237 -7.36 -1.31 5.85
C GLY A 237 -8.55 -0.35 5.77
N VAL A 238 -9.22 -0.08 6.89
CA VAL A 238 -10.34 0.86 6.99
C VAL A 238 -9.84 2.30 6.77
N LEU A 239 -8.76 2.71 7.44
CA LEU A 239 -8.17 4.05 7.25
C LEU A 239 -7.74 4.27 5.80
N LYS A 240 -7.07 3.29 5.20
CA LYS A 240 -6.67 3.32 3.79
C LYS A 240 -7.89 3.46 2.86
N LYS A 241 -8.98 2.74 3.14
CA LYS A 241 -10.22 2.81 2.36
C LYS A 241 -10.90 4.16 2.48
N PHE A 242 -10.97 4.73 3.68
CA PHE A 242 -11.51 6.08 3.87
C PHE A 242 -10.66 7.13 3.15
N ALA A 243 -9.34 7.11 3.32
CA ALA A 243 -8.43 8.04 2.64
C ALA A 243 -8.61 8.01 1.11
N THR A 244 -8.70 6.81 0.53
CA THR A 244 -8.80 6.60 -0.92
C THR A 244 -10.24 6.55 -1.46
N SER A 245 -11.25 6.74 -0.60
CA SER A 245 -12.65 6.54 -0.99
C SER A 245 -13.14 7.50 -2.07
N HIS A 246 -12.51 8.66 -2.24
CA HIS A 246 -12.82 9.60 -3.32
C HIS A 246 -12.36 9.12 -4.72
N LEU A 247 -11.51 8.11 -4.78
CA LEU A 247 -11.03 7.53 -6.05
C LEU A 247 -12.04 6.49 -6.57
N GLN A 248 -12.22 6.43 -7.89
CA GLN A 248 -13.12 5.47 -8.55
C GLN A 248 -12.75 4.01 -8.18
N ASN A 249 -13.75 3.11 -8.13
CA ASN A 249 -13.60 1.68 -7.79
C ASN A 249 -13.27 1.35 -6.32
N ASN A 250 -13.48 2.28 -5.39
CA ASN A 250 -13.35 1.99 -3.95
C ASN A 250 -14.71 1.84 -3.27
N ILE A 251 -15.12 0.58 -3.13
CA ILE A 251 -16.25 0.18 -2.28
C ILE A 251 -15.82 0.29 -0.81
N VAL A 252 -16.69 0.90 0.00
CA VAL A 252 -16.59 1.00 1.45
C VAL A 252 -17.85 0.39 2.07
N ASP A 253 -17.66 -0.51 3.02
CA ASP A 253 -18.74 -1.13 3.81
C ASP A 253 -18.21 -1.31 5.24
N VAL A 254 -18.52 -0.35 6.11
CA VAL A 254 -17.93 -0.25 7.45
C VAL A 254 -19.02 -0.06 8.49
N TRP A 255 -18.99 -0.93 9.49
CA TRP A 255 -19.81 -0.84 10.69
C TRP A 255 -19.02 -0.19 11.82
N CYS A 256 -19.67 0.71 12.55
CA CYS A 256 -19.09 1.43 13.67
C CYS A 256 -19.95 1.23 14.92
N THR A 257 -19.32 1.06 16.08
CA THR A 257 -19.95 1.03 17.40
C THR A 257 -19.09 1.78 18.41
N LYS A 258 -19.65 2.23 19.53
CA LYS A 258 -18.92 2.97 20.56
C LYS A 258 -18.85 2.16 21.86
N ILE A 259 -17.63 1.85 22.31
CA ILE A 259 -17.34 1.07 23.52
C ILE A 259 -16.31 1.82 24.36
N ASP A 260 -16.59 2.02 25.65
CA ASP A 260 -15.73 2.78 26.59
C ASP A 260 -15.27 4.15 26.06
N GLY A 261 -16.13 4.82 25.27
CA GLY A 261 -15.80 6.12 24.66
C GLY A 261 -14.91 6.06 23.41
N VAL A 262 -14.57 4.86 22.92
CA VAL A 262 -13.82 4.62 21.67
C VAL A 262 -14.78 4.15 20.58
N ILE A 263 -14.71 4.75 19.39
CA ILE A 263 -15.46 4.29 18.21
C ILE A 263 -14.67 3.17 17.53
N ILE A 264 -15.20 1.96 17.60
CA ILE A 264 -14.65 0.78 16.93
C ILE A 264 -15.24 0.69 15.54
N MET A 265 -14.39 0.65 14.51
CA MET A 265 -14.79 0.56 13.11
C MET A 265 -14.30 -0.75 12.50
N VAL A 266 -15.22 -1.50 11.91
CA VAL A 266 -14.98 -2.82 11.36
C VAL A 266 -15.55 -2.91 9.97
N GLU A 267 -14.72 -3.39 9.06
CA GLU A 267 -15.17 -3.65 7.70
C GLU A 267 -15.95 -4.97 7.66
N ASP A 268 -17.11 -4.95 7.03
CA ASP A 268 -17.78 -6.18 6.62
C ASP A 268 -17.38 -6.55 5.19
N ARG A 269 -17.05 -7.82 4.97
CA ARG A 269 -16.84 -8.29 3.60
C ARG A 269 -18.23 -8.53 3.04
N PRO A 270 -18.62 -7.97 1.88
CA PRO A 270 -19.91 -8.26 1.28
C PRO A 270 -20.00 -9.78 1.11
N SER A 271 -20.90 -10.39 1.88
CA SER A 271 -21.13 -11.83 1.81
C SER A 271 -21.69 -12.16 0.44
N GLU A 272 -21.25 -13.28 -0.15
CA GLU A 272 -21.86 -13.84 -1.37
C GLU A 272 -23.33 -14.24 -1.18
N ILE A 273 -23.89 -14.04 0.02
CA ILE A 273 -25.15 -14.61 0.52
C ILE A 273 -26.36 -13.71 0.18
N GLY A 274 -26.15 -12.47 -0.26
CA GLY A 274 -27.23 -11.53 -0.61
C GLY A 274 -27.98 -11.78 -1.93
N GLN A 275 -27.78 -12.90 -2.63
CA GLN A 275 -28.49 -13.21 -3.88
C GLN A 275 -29.35 -14.49 -3.87
N GLN A 276 -29.46 -15.21 -2.75
CA GLN A 276 -30.24 -16.46 -2.71
C GLN A 276 -31.62 -16.37 -2.06
N SER A 277 -32.06 -15.21 -1.55
CA SER A 277 -33.38 -15.09 -0.91
C SER A 277 -34.29 -14.07 -1.60
N THR A 278 -34.54 -14.23 -2.90
CA THR A 278 -35.78 -13.77 -3.57
C THR A 278 -36.08 -14.61 -4.82
N ASN A 279 -35.84 -15.93 -4.78
CA ASN A 279 -36.41 -16.85 -5.77
C ASN A 279 -37.63 -17.55 -5.16
N GLY A 280 -38.65 -16.75 -4.87
CA GLY A 280 -40.01 -17.21 -4.65
C GLY A 280 -40.86 -16.68 -5.79
N ASN A 281 -41.14 -17.56 -6.76
CA ASN A 281 -42.23 -17.50 -7.74
C ASN A 281 -42.35 -16.23 -8.60
N VAL A 282 -41.63 -16.16 -9.71
CA VAL A 282 -42.16 -15.60 -10.97
C VAL A 282 -41.55 -16.39 -12.15
N GLU A 283 -42.36 -17.25 -12.76
CA GLU A 283 -42.14 -17.67 -14.15
C GLU A 283 -42.43 -16.45 -15.05
N HIS A 284 -41.43 -15.98 -15.81
CA HIS A 284 -41.55 -15.69 -17.25
C HIS A 284 -40.30 -14.97 -17.81
N SER A 285 -39.82 -15.55 -18.91
CA SER A 285 -38.99 -15.04 -20.02
C SER A 285 -38.45 -13.60 -19.99
N GLY A 286 -37.12 -13.49 -20.16
CA GLY A 286 -36.40 -12.27 -20.58
C GLY A 286 -35.07 -12.16 -19.85
N SER A 287 -33.97 -12.61 -20.46
CA SER A 287 -32.64 -12.66 -19.82
C SER A 287 -32.03 -11.26 -19.67
N ASP A 288 -32.40 -10.58 -18.59
CA ASP A 288 -31.86 -9.30 -18.18
C ASP A 288 -30.42 -9.42 -17.65
N PHE A 289 -29.54 -8.69 -18.32
CA PHE A 289 -28.14 -8.49 -18.00
C PHE A 289 -28.00 -7.59 -16.76
N LYS A 290 -28.11 -8.13 -15.54
CA LYS A 290 -27.77 -7.40 -14.30
C LYS A 290 -26.67 -8.08 -13.47
N SER A 291 -25.55 -7.34 -13.40
CA SER A 291 -24.45 -7.27 -12.40
C SER A 291 -23.37 -8.37 -12.30
N SER A 292 -22.72 -8.70 -13.42
CA SER A 292 -21.41 -9.38 -13.44
C SER A 292 -20.23 -8.57 -12.85
N ARG A 293 -20.37 -7.24 -12.69
CA ARG A 293 -19.27 -6.35 -12.25
C ARG A 293 -18.93 -6.43 -10.76
N GLN A 294 -19.90 -6.64 -9.85
CA GLN A 294 -19.60 -6.72 -8.41
C GLN A 294 -18.88 -8.02 -8.03
N ARG A 295 -19.25 -9.16 -8.64
CA ARG A 295 -18.54 -10.45 -8.49
C ARG A 295 -17.07 -10.34 -8.89
N SER A 296 -16.76 -9.63 -9.99
CA SER A 296 -15.38 -9.49 -10.48
C SER A 296 -14.42 -8.74 -9.52
N GLN A 297 -14.90 -7.76 -8.74
CA GLN A 297 -14.03 -6.92 -7.89
C GLN A 297 -13.67 -7.56 -6.55
N CYS A 298 -14.58 -8.35 -5.94
CA CYS A 298 -14.27 -9.13 -4.74
C CYS A 298 -13.22 -10.22 -5.05
N PHE A 299 -13.39 -10.89 -6.20
CA PHE A 299 -12.43 -11.85 -6.74
C PHE A 299 -11.06 -11.22 -7.04
N GLN A 300 -11.03 -10.04 -7.67
CA GLN A 300 -9.78 -9.29 -7.93
C GLN A 300 -9.04 -8.86 -6.65
N ARG A 301 -9.75 -8.43 -5.60
CA ARG A 301 -9.13 -8.05 -4.30
C ARG A 301 -8.49 -9.25 -3.61
N SER A 302 -9.16 -10.40 -3.60
CA SER A 302 -8.61 -11.64 -3.05
C SER A 302 -7.35 -12.07 -3.81
N TYR A 303 -7.40 -12.01 -5.14
CA TYR A 303 -6.29 -12.42 -6.01
C TYR A 303 -5.05 -11.51 -5.88
N SER A 304 -5.22 -10.20 -5.67
CA SER A 304 -4.06 -9.30 -5.44
C SER A 304 -3.40 -9.51 -4.08
N PHE A 305 -4.18 -9.83 -3.04
CA PHE A 305 -3.66 -10.13 -1.72
C PHE A 305 -2.89 -11.45 -1.74
N GLU A 306 -3.47 -12.51 -2.34
CA GLU A 306 -2.83 -13.81 -2.54
C GLU A 306 -1.48 -13.68 -3.24
N ARG A 307 -1.42 -12.95 -4.38
CA ARG A 307 -0.16 -12.73 -5.10
C ARG A 307 0.92 -12.08 -4.25
N ASN A 308 0.57 -11.03 -3.51
CA ASN A 308 1.53 -10.33 -2.65
C ASN A 308 1.99 -11.24 -1.50
N LEU A 309 1.11 -12.07 -0.94
CA LEU A 309 1.46 -13.01 0.12
C LEU A 309 2.37 -14.13 -0.41
N LYS A 310 2.07 -14.69 -1.59
CA LYS A 310 2.91 -15.67 -2.27
C LYS A 310 4.30 -15.10 -2.56
N LEU A 311 4.39 -13.87 -3.07
CA LEU A 311 5.68 -13.19 -3.25
C LEU A 311 6.40 -13.00 -1.91
N ALA A 312 5.69 -12.58 -0.87
CA ALA A 312 6.27 -12.38 0.46
C ALA A 312 6.88 -13.67 1.05
N ALA A 313 6.37 -14.85 0.69
CA ALA A 313 6.91 -16.13 1.14
C ALA A 313 8.35 -16.38 0.67
N PHE A 314 8.72 -15.87 -0.50
CA PHE A 314 10.09 -15.93 -1.02
C PHE A 314 11.01 -14.86 -0.41
N LEU A 315 10.43 -13.79 0.15
CA LEU A 315 11.16 -12.62 0.65
C LEU A 315 11.24 -12.56 2.17
N LYS A 316 10.89 -13.64 2.85
CA LYS A 316 10.86 -13.68 4.32
C LYS A 316 11.50 -14.95 4.86
N GLU A 317 12.09 -14.83 6.04
CA GLU A 317 12.66 -15.92 6.82
C GLU A 317 12.01 -15.95 8.21
N SER A 318 11.73 -17.16 8.70
CA SER A 318 11.26 -17.38 10.06
C SER A 318 12.44 -17.69 10.97
N PRO A 319 12.56 -17.06 12.14
CA PRO A 319 13.59 -17.44 13.11
C PRO A 319 13.34 -18.80 13.77
N LEU A 320 12.11 -19.33 13.67
CA LEU A 320 11.67 -20.56 14.35
C LEU A 320 11.62 -21.79 13.43
N ILE A 321 11.74 -21.61 12.11
CA ILE A 321 11.56 -22.68 11.13
C ILE A 321 12.77 -22.68 10.21
N ASP A 322 13.54 -23.77 10.23
CA ASP A 322 14.73 -23.95 9.37
C ASP A 322 14.37 -24.21 7.90
N LYS A 323 13.10 -24.55 7.62
CA LYS A 323 12.57 -24.71 6.26
C LYS A 323 12.21 -23.36 5.65
N ALA A 324 12.52 -23.20 4.35
CA ALA A 324 12.21 -21.97 3.64
C ALA A 324 10.68 -21.75 3.55
N PRO A 325 10.13 -20.56 3.90
CA PRO A 325 8.68 -20.36 4.03
C PRO A 325 7.85 -20.56 2.77
N PHE A 326 8.46 -20.55 1.58
CA PHE A 326 7.79 -20.85 0.31
C PHE A 326 7.60 -22.34 0.04
N VAL A 327 8.27 -23.21 0.82
CA VAL A 327 8.10 -24.67 0.77
C VAL A 327 6.88 -25.12 1.60
N GLU A 328 6.45 -24.27 2.54
CA GLU A 328 5.22 -24.49 3.31
C GLU A 328 3.99 -23.91 2.60
N CYS A 329 2.81 -24.42 2.97
CA CYS A 329 1.54 -23.85 2.52
C CYS A 329 1.45 -22.37 2.93
N ASN A 330 1.11 -21.50 1.98
CA ASN A 330 0.89 -20.08 2.24
C ASN A 330 -0.44 -19.86 2.96
N GLN A 331 -0.37 -19.82 4.29
CA GLN A 331 -1.52 -19.67 5.17
C GLN A 331 -1.82 -18.19 5.43
N ALA A 332 -2.90 -17.68 4.84
CA ALA A 332 -3.37 -16.30 5.05
C ALA A 332 -3.88 -16.05 6.47
N TRP A 333 -4.29 -17.11 7.18
CA TRP A 333 -4.67 -17.04 8.59
C TRP A 333 -3.48 -16.88 9.54
N LYS A 334 -2.27 -17.33 9.15
CA LYS A 334 -1.06 -17.21 9.97
C LYS A 334 -0.59 -15.75 9.99
N GLN A 335 -1.01 -15.00 11.01
CA GLN A 335 -0.85 -13.55 11.04
C GLN A 335 0.02 -13.06 12.19
N TYR A 336 0.85 -12.09 11.85
CA TYR A 336 1.53 -11.21 12.78
C TYR A 336 1.02 -9.79 12.54
N ARG A 337 0.58 -9.12 13.60
CA ARG A 337 0.02 -7.78 13.55
C ARG A 337 0.75 -6.86 14.52
N ARG A 338 0.84 -5.60 14.14
CA ARG A 338 1.23 -4.51 15.05
C ARG A 338 0.04 -3.59 15.27
N VAL A 339 -0.14 -3.15 16.50
CA VAL A 339 -1.13 -2.15 16.88
C VAL A 339 -0.42 -0.82 17.02
N TYR A 340 -0.91 0.19 16.33
CA TYR A 340 -0.33 1.52 16.23
C TYR A 340 -1.25 2.57 16.83
N ILE A 341 -0.64 3.67 17.28
CA ILE A 341 -1.31 4.91 17.60
C ILE A 341 -0.71 6.02 16.76
N THR A 342 -1.58 6.87 16.23
CA THR A 342 -1.24 8.10 15.53
C THR A 342 -2.26 9.19 15.87
N ASP A 343 -1.86 10.44 15.70
CA ASP A 343 -2.72 11.60 15.85
C ASP A 343 -2.98 12.20 14.45
N LEU A 344 -4.24 12.29 14.08
CA LEU A 344 -4.70 12.95 12.86
C LEU A 344 -4.95 14.43 13.16
N LYS A 345 -4.22 15.31 12.50
CA LYS A 345 -4.42 16.77 12.61
C LYS A 345 -5.44 17.24 11.57
N ASN A 346 -6.13 18.34 11.90
CA ASN A 346 -7.06 18.96 10.99
C ASN A 346 -6.32 19.60 9.80
N PRO A 347 -6.54 19.12 8.55
CA PRO A 347 -5.83 19.64 7.39
C PRO A 347 -6.30 21.04 6.96
N HIS A 348 -7.46 21.49 7.45
CA HIS A 348 -8.04 22.80 7.12
C HIS A 348 -7.70 23.90 8.14
N ASN A 349 -7.22 23.53 9.34
CA ASN A 349 -6.81 24.48 10.36
C ASN A 349 -5.51 24.03 11.05
N PRO A 350 -4.33 24.44 10.55
CA PRO A 350 -3.05 24.02 11.09
C PRO A 350 -2.76 24.57 12.50
N ASN A 351 -3.49 25.61 12.94
CA ASN A 351 -3.39 26.16 14.30
C ASN A 351 -4.32 25.45 15.31
N ASP A 352 -5.14 24.50 14.84
CA ASP A 352 -5.99 23.70 15.72
C ASP A 352 -5.12 22.77 16.58
N LYS A 353 -5.11 23.02 17.88
CA LYS A 353 -4.40 22.18 18.84
C LYS A 353 -5.09 20.82 19.03
N ARG A 354 -6.35 20.67 18.61
CA ARG A 354 -7.08 19.41 18.72
C ARG A 354 -6.62 18.47 17.61
N SER A 355 -5.94 17.41 18.01
CA SER A 355 -5.63 16.28 17.15
C SER A 355 -6.49 15.10 17.57
N LEU A 356 -6.92 14.32 16.57
CA LEU A 356 -7.74 13.15 16.78
C LEU A 356 -6.85 11.93 16.92
N ARG A 357 -6.84 11.33 18.10
CA ARG A 357 -6.03 10.13 18.34
C ARG A 357 -6.71 8.88 17.81
N VAL A 358 -6.03 8.18 16.92
CA VAL A 358 -6.51 6.96 16.26
C VAL A 358 -5.59 5.80 16.60
N ALA A 359 -6.17 4.74 17.16
CA ALA A 359 -5.53 3.44 17.28
C ALA A 359 -5.93 2.55 16.11
N TYR A 360 -5.01 1.76 15.59
CA TYR A 360 -5.34 0.80 14.54
C TYR A 360 -4.39 -0.39 14.53
N ASN A 361 -4.86 -1.53 14.05
CA ASN A 361 -4.01 -2.69 13.83
C ASN A 361 -3.71 -2.91 12.33
N SER A 362 -2.52 -3.42 12.04
CA SER A 362 -2.07 -3.73 10.69
C SER A 362 -1.43 -5.11 10.64
N ILE A 363 -1.71 -5.86 9.57
CA ILE A 363 -0.99 -7.11 9.26
C ILE A 363 0.41 -6.74 8.77
N ILE A 364 1.42 -7.40 9.34
CA ILE A 364 2.83 -7.23 9.01
C ILE A 364 3.32 -8.50 8.34
N HIS A 365 3.71 -8.41 7.06
CA HIS A 365 4.19 -9.57 6.31
C HIS A 365 5.60 -9.97 6.70
N CYS A 366 6.50 -8.99 6.82
CA CYS A 366 7.85 -9.15 7.32
C CYS A 366 8.41 -7.82 7.85
N VAL A 367 9.51 -7.92 8.58
CA VAL A 367 10.19 -6.80 9.23
C VAL A 367 11.65 -6.74 8.79
N ASP A 368 12.17 -5.54 8.56
CA ASP A 368 13.59 -5.31 8.37
C ASP A 368 14.34 -5.60 9.68
N LYS A 369 15.25 -6.57 9.66
CA LYS A 369 16.00 -7.02 10.84
C LYS A 369 16.83 -5.91 11.49
N ASN A 370 17.35 -4.97 10.71
CA ASN A 370 18.27 -3.94 11.21
C ASN A 370 17.51 -2.77 11.84
N LYS A 371 16.35 -2.40 11.28
CA LYS A 371 15.58 -1.23 11.69
C LYS A 371 14.34 -1.55 12.54
N ASP A 372 13.98 -2.84 12.66
CA ASP A 372 12.71 -3.31 13.21
C ASP A 372 11.48 -2.60 12.59
N LYS A 373 11.57 -2.25 11.30
CA LYS A 373 10.50 -1.58 10.55
C LYS A 373 9.79 -2.54 9.61
N PRO A 374 8.45 -2.47 9.49
CA PRO A 374 7.73 -3.27 8.50
C PRO A 374 8.22 -3.01 7.08
N VAL A 375 8.24 -4.05 6.25
CA VAL A 375 8.51 -3.93 4.81
C VAL A 375 7.21 -4.08 4.04
N VAL A 376 6.93 -3.15 3.14
CA VAL A 376 5.74 -3.21 2.28
C VAL A 376 6.07 -4.00 1.03
N ILE A 377 5.24 -5.00 0.71
CA ILE A 377 5.42 -5.85 -0.47
C ILE A 377 4.25 -5.63 -1.42
N THR A 378 4.57 -5.35 -2.68
CA THR A 378 3.59 -5.13 -3.74
C THR A 378 4.07 -5.72 -5.07
N THR A 379 3.15 -5.86 -6.00
CA THR A 379 3.41 -6.40 -7.34
C THR A 379 2.94 -5.43 -8.43
N ARG A 380 3.62 -5.42 -9.58
CA ARG A 380 3.22 -4.67 -10.78
C ARG A 380 3.48 -5.46 -12.07
N PRO A 381 2.71 -5.22 -13.15
CA PRO A 381 2.99 -5.83 -14.45
C PRO A 381 4.38 -5.43 -14.98
N SER A 382 5.11 -6.36 -15.59
CA SER A 382 6.43 -6.17 -16.23
C SER A 382 6.33 -5.79 -17.71
N SER A 383 5.13 -5.76 -18.29
CA SER A 383 4.90 -5.46 -19.71
C SER A 383 5.16 -3.99 -20.10
N ILE A 384 5.63 -3.18 -19.15
CA ILE A 384 5.94 -1.77 -19.33
C ILE A 384 7.32 -1.55 -18.71
N GLU A 385 8.25 -1.01 -19.49
CA GLU A 385 9.58 -0.67 -18.98
C GLU A 385 9.49 0.30 -17.79
N GLY A 386 10.39 0.14 -16.83
CA GLY A 386 10.32 0.87 -15.56
C GLY A 386 10.32 2.39 -15.68
N ILE A 387 10.86 2.94 -16.77
CA ILE A 387 10.91 4.38 -17.10
C ILE A 387 9.54 4.88 -17.59
N ASN A 388 8.77 4.02 -18.27
CA ASN A 388 7.47 4.34 -18.85
C ASN A 388 6.28 3.88 -17.98
N PHE A 389 6.56 3.21 -16.85
CA PHE A 389 5.52 2.69 -15.98
C PHE A 389 4.96 3.80 -15.07
N VAL A 390 3.73 4.20 -15.37
CA VAL A 390 2.94 5.09 -14.51
C VAL A 390 2.03 4.23 -13.62
N TRP A 391 2.17 4.38 -12.31
CA TRP A 391 1.24 3.75 -11.37
C TRP A 391 -0.16 4.33 -11.55
N ARG A 392 -1.19 3.48 -11.54
CA ARG A 392 -2.56 3.98 -11.43
C ARG A 392 -2.71 4.76 -10.12
N SER A 393 -3.40 5.90 -10.19
CA SER A 393 -3.62 6.78 -9.05
C SER A 393 -4.21 6.03 -7.84
N ASP A 394 -5.16 5.13 -8.06
CA ASP A 394 -5.77 4.35 -6.98
C ASP A 394 -4.79 3.39 -6.29
N HIS A 395 -3.92 2.72 -7.05
CA HIS A 395 -2.94 1.78 -6.51
C HIS A 395 -1.84 2.53 -5.77
N ILE A 396 -1.26 3.59 -6.36
CA ILE A 396 -0.19 4.34 -5.70
C ILE A 396 -0.69 5.03 -4.43
N SER A 397 -1.90 5.59 -4.42
CA SER A 397 -2.48 6.19 -3.22
C SER A 397 -2.75 5.15 -2.12
N LYS A 398 -3.22 3.94 -2.46
CA LYS A 398 -3.36 2.84 -1.50
C LYS A 398 -2.01 2.40 -0.93
N LEU A 399 -1.00 2.30 -1.79
CA LEU A 399 0.35 1.91 -1.41
C LEU A 399 1.00 2.96 -0.52
N TYR A 400 0.86 4.25 -0.86
CA TYR A 400 1.32 5.37 -0.05
C TYR A 400 0.69 5.35 1.34
N MET A 401 -0.64 5.30 1.43
CA MET A 401 -1.33 5.24 2.73
C MET A 401 -0.90 4.02 3.54
N GLN A 402 -0.67 2.87 2.90
CA GLN A 402 -0.17 1.68 3.58
C GLN A 402 1.25 1.87 4.11
N SER A 403 2.16 2.47 3.33
CA SER A 403 3.54 2.73 3.75
C SER A 403 3.60 3.71 4.92
N ILE A 404 2.82 4.80 4.88
CA ILE A 404 2.76 5.79 5.96
C ILE A 404 2.17 5.20 7.24
N LEU A 405 1.04 4.48 7.15
CA LEU A 405 0.41 3.84 8.32
C LEU A 405 1.27 2.72 8.94
N LEU A 406 2.26 2.20 8.21
CA LEU A 406 3.19 1.20 8.74
C LEU A 406 4.52 1.79 9.22
N ASP A 407 4.75 3.09 9.04
CA ASP A 407 6.07 3.73 9.21
C ASP A 407 7.20 2.97 8.46
N SER A 408 6.87 2.48 7.25
CA SER A 408 7.79 1.68 6.45
C SER A 408 8.70 2.56 5.61
N ASP A 409 10.00 2.26 5.61
CA ASP A 409 11.00 2.95 4.77
C ASP A 409 11.27 2.22 3.44
N LYS A 410 10.83 0.95 3.35
CA LYS A 410 11.20 0.02 2.26
C LYS A 410 9.95 -0.56 1.61
N VAL A 411 9.86 -0.40 0.29
CA VAL A 411 8.83 -1.02 -0.54
C VAL A 411 9.50 -1.97 -1.52
N VAL A 412 9.10 -3.24 -1.48
CA VAL A 412 9.56 -4.27 -2.40
C VAL A 412 8.52 -4.46 -3.49
N VAL A 413 8.95 -4.34 -4.74
CA VAL A 413 8.11 -4.39 -5.93
C VAL A 413 8.52 -5.59 -6.78
N GLY A 414 7.63 -6.59 -6.88
CA GLY A 414 7.77 -7.70 -7.81
C GLY A 414 7.14 -7.38 -9.17
N GLU A 415 7.91 -7.47 -10.24
CA GLU A 415 7.48 -7.25 -11.62
C GLU A 415 7.08 -8.57 -12.28
N TRP A 416 5.79 -8.74 -12.57
CA TRP A 416 5.24 -9.97 -13.15
C TRP A 416 4.82 -9.83 -14.61
N ASP A 417 5.12 -10.83 -15.43
CA ASP A 417 4.73 -10.85 -16.85
C ASP A 417 3.26 -11.30 -17.06
N LYS A 418 2.81 -11.39 -18.31
CA LYS A 418 1.43 -11.82 -18.65
C LYS A 418 1.06 -13.21 -18.08
N ASN A 419 2.05 -14.05 -17.78
CA ASN A 419 1.86 -15.39 -17.22
C ASN A 419 1.89 -15.39 -15.69
N HIS A 420 1.97 -14.22 -15.04
CA HIS A 420 2.12 -14.04 -13.59
C HIS A 420 3.43 -14.59 -13.03
N VAL A 421 4.46 -14.62 -13.87
CA VAL A 421 5.82 -14.97 -13.46
C VAL A 421 6.54 -13.70 -13.06
N ILE A 422 7.01 -13.64 -11.82
CA ILE A 422 7.87 -12.55 -11.34
C ILE A 422 9.24 -12.71 -12.00
N ARG A 423 9.63 -11.71 -12.78
CA ARG A 423 10.92 -11.66 -13.50
C ARG A 423 11.95 -10.79 -12.82
N ARG A 424 11.49 -9.81 -12.02
CA ARG A 424 12.37 -8.88 -11.34
C ARG A 424 11.78 -8.46 -10.03
N ILE A 425 12.62 -8.39 -9.00
CA ILE A 425 12.25 -7.88 -7.68
C ILE A 425 13.13 -6.67 -7.42
N ARG A 426 12.53 -5.52 -7.13
CA ARG A 426 13.23 -4.27 -6.83
C ARG A 426 12.89 -3.82 -5.41
N VAL A 427 13.89 -3.39 -4.67
CA VAL A 427 13.69 -2.66 -3.40
C VAL A 427 13.77 -1.17 -3.72
N LYS A 428 12.78 -0.42 -3.26
CA LYS A 428 12.72 1.03 -3.39
C LYS A 428 12.53 1.66 -2.02
N SER A 429 13.14 2.82 -1.80
CA SER A 429 12.76 3.64 -0.64
C SER A 429 11.38 4.25 -0.87
N THR A 430 10.68 4.59 0.21
CA THR A 430 9.39 5.30 0.10
C THR A 430 9.55 6.65 -0.61
N GLN A 431 10.63 7.38 -0.32
CA GLN A 431 10.94 8.65 -0.98
C GLN A 431 11.16 8.48 -2.49
N GLU A 432 11.95 7.49 -2.91
CA GLU A 432 12.20 7.20 -4.33
C GLU A 432 10.92 6.79 -5.06
N LEU A 433 10.06 5.99 -4.42
CA LEU A 433 8.84 5.50 -5.04
C LEU A 433 7.78 6.60 -5.16
N PHE A 434 7.58 7.42 -4.13
CA PHE A 434 6.50 8.41 -4.12
C PHE A 434 6.92 9.77 -4.67
N GLY A 435 8.19 10.16 -4.53
CA GLY A 435 8.71 11.43 -5.05
C GLY A 435 8.63 11.55 -6.58
N ASN A 436 8.70 10.43 -7.29
CA ASN A 436 8.59 10.38 -8.75
C ASN A 436 7.14 10.34 -9.28
N ASN A 437 6.14 10.21 -8.40
CA ASN A 437 4.75 10.05 -8.80
C ASN A 437 3.94 11.32 -8.48
N ASN A 438 3.26 11.86 -9.49
CA ASN A 438 2.45 13.07 -9.37
C ASN A 438 1.05 12.76 -8.79
N PHE A 439 0.95 12.46 -7.49
CA PHE A 439 -0.33 12.28 -6.80
C PHE A 439 -0.50 13.25 -5.62
N LYS A 440 -1.74 13.67 -5.36
CA LYS A 440 -2.05 14.70 -4.36
C LYS A 440 -2.19 14.09 -2.97
N GLU A 441 -1.08 14.03 -2.22
CA GLU A 441 -1.03 13.52 -0.85
C GLU A 441 -2.05 14.20 0.07
N LYS A 442 -2.13 15.54 0.02
CA LYS A 442 -3.05 16.35 0.83
C LYS A 442 -4.51 15.90 0.72
N THR A 443 -4.97 15.59 -0.49
CA THR A 443 -6.36 15.19 -0.74
C THR A 443 -6.70 13.87 -0.05
N LEU A 444 -5.75 12.94 0.08
CA LEU A 444 -5.95 11.69 0.82
C LEU A 444 -6.19 11.96 2.31
N TYR A 445 -5.43 12.87 2.90
CA TYR A 445 -5.54 13.25 4.31
C TYR A 445 -6.81 14.07 4.59
N GLU A 446 -7.13 15.03 3.73
CA GLU A 446 -8.39 15.80 3.80
C GLU A 446 -9.60 14.88 3.77
N ASN A 447 -9.62 13.92 2.85
CA ASN A 447 -10.71 12.96 2.73
C ASN A 447 -10.79 12.01 3.93
N LEU A 448 -9.64 11.52 4.42
CA LEU A 448 -9.59 10.68 5.62
C LEU A 448 -10.14 11.41 6.85
N TRP A 449 -9.65 12.63 7.09
CA TRP A 449 -10.07 13.46 8.21
C TRP A 449 -11.55 13.80 8.12
N TYR A 450 -12.04 14.17 6.92
CA TYR A 450 -13.45 14.48 6.69
C TYR A 450 -14.36 13.31 7.06
N VAL A 451 -14.10 12.12 6.50
CA VAL A 451 -14.94 10.93 6.76
C VAL A 451 -14.96 10.58 8.25
N ILE A 452 -13.79 10.59 8.89
CA ILE A 452 -13.67 10.27 10.31
C ILE A 452 -14.41 11.29 11.18
N ASN A 453 -14.23 12.59 10.90
CA ASN A 453 -14.89 13.67 11.65
C ASN A 453 -16.42 13.60 11.50
N GLN A 454 -16.95 13.22 10.33
CA GLN A 454 -18.39 12.98 10.16
C GLN A 454 -18.90 11.81 11.01
N ILE A 455 -18.13 10.72 11.08
CA ILE A 455 -18.48 9.58 11.94
C ILE A 455 -18.49 10.00 13.42
N GLN A 456 -17.49 10.76 13.87
CA GLN A 456 -17.46 11.25 15.26
C GLN A 456 -18.68 12.10 15.59
N ARG A 457 -19.00 13.08 14.74
CA ARG A 457 -20.18 13.94 14.90
C ARG A 457 -21.48 13.14 14.96
N ALA A 458 -21.60 12.07 14.16
CA ALA A 458 -22.77 11.20 14.20
C ALA A 458 -22.97 10.53 15.58
N PHE A 459 -21.90 10.24 16.32
CA PHE A 459 -21.99 9.70 17.70
C PHE A 459 -22.10 10.78 18.78
N GLU A 460 -21.92 12.06 18.46
CA GLU A 460 -21.97 13.19 19.41
C GLU A 460 -23.32 13.96 19.39
N ASN A 461 -23.97 14.08 18.23
CA ASN A 461 -25.01 15.08 17.98
C ASN A 461 -26.48 14.70 18.25
N ASP A 462 -26.81 13.51 18.77
CA ASP A 462 -28.22 13.12 18.88
C ASP A 462 -28.74 13.18 20.33
N GLY A 463 -29.23 14.36 20.70
CA GLY A 463 -29.68 14.76 22.04
C GLY A 463 -30.91 14.01 22.59
N GLU A 464 -31.55 13.14 21.82
CA GLU A 464 -32.68 12.31 22.29
C GLU A 464 -32.53 10.81 22.00
N LYS A 465 -31.70 10.40 21.03
CA LYS A 465 -31.46 8.99 20.69
C LYS A 465 -29.97 8.68 20.67
N ARG A 466 -29.48 8.01 21.72
CA ARG A 466 -28.08 7.54 21.77
C ARG A 466 -27.82 6.52 20.67
N ILE A 467 -27.18 6.96 19.57
CA ILE A 467 -26.74 6.08 18.48
C ILE A 467 -25.72 5.10 19.05
N LYS A 468 -26.02 3.80 18.97
CA LYS A 468 -25.11 2.73 19.39
C LYS A 468 -24.32 2.16 18.22
N CYS A 469 -24.89 2.19 17.02
CA CYS A 469 -24.28 1.59 15.85
C CYS A 469 -24.53 2.45 14.60
N LEU A 470 -23.52 2.54 13.73
CA LEU A 470 -23.55 3.27 12.46
C LEU A 470 -23.04 2.34 11.35
N HIS A 471 -23.80 2.24 10.27
CA HIS A 471 -23.38 1.54 9.05
C HIS A 471 -23.09 2.54 7.94
N LEU A 472 -21.89 2.50 7.41
CA LEU A 472 -21.40 3.41 6.38
C LEU A 472 -21.08 2.63 5.10
N VAL A 473 -21.82 2.91 4.04
CA VAL A 473 -21.67 2.25 2.74
C VAL A 473 -21.40 3.26 1.63
N LYS A 474 -20.45 2.94 0.76
CA LYS A 474 -20.21 3.62 -0.51
C LYS A 474 -20.04 2.57 -1.60
N ARG A 475 -20.93 2.54 -2.60
CA ARG A 475 -20.82 1.58 -3.71
C ARG A 475 -19.90 2.12 -4.78
N ASN A 476 -19.53 1.25 -5.72
CA ASN A 476 -18.68 1.66 -6.83
C ASN A 476 -19.45 2.62 -7.75
N GLY A 477 -18.85 3.78 -8.02
CA GLY A 477 -19.46 4.84 -8.83
C GLY A 477 -20.32 5.82 -8.05
N ASP A 478 -20.55 5.58 -6.75
CA ASP A 478 -21.22 6.56 -5.90
C ASP A 478 -20.24 7.69 -5.56
N ASP A 479 -20.72 8.93 -5.56
CA ASP A 479 -19.93 10.08 -5.09
C ASP A 479 -20.10 10.32 -3.59
N LYS A 480 -21.16 9.75 -2.98
CA LYS A 480 -21.56 10.00 -1.59
C LYS A 480 -21.55 8.72 -0.77
N PHE A 481 -21.47 8.90 0.54
CA PHE A 481 -21.67 7.83 1.50
C PHE A 481 -23.14 7.73 1.91
N HIS A 482 -23.63 6.51 2.05
CA HIS A 482 -24.90 6.20 2.69
C HIS A 482 -24.65 5.78 4.13
N ALA A 483 -25.14 6.58 5.08
CA ALA A 483 -25.03 6.33 6.51
C ALA A 483 -26.39 5.88 7.06
N LYS A 484 -26.41 4.77 7.81
CA LYS A 484 -27.58 4.31 8.57
C LYS A 484 -27.23 4.25 10.05
N CYS A 485 -28.00 4.97 10.88
CA CYS A 485 -27.82 4.98 12.32
C CYS A 485 -28.82 4.03 12.99
N PHE A 486 -28.35 3.29 13.99
CA PHE A 486 -29.14 2.33 14.75
C PHE A 486 -29.05 2.61 16.25
N SER A 487 -30.19 2.53 16.94
CA SER A 487 -30.28 2.66 18.39
C SER A 487 -29.76 1.43 19.14
N ASN A 488 -29.71 0.28 18.48
CA ASN A 488 -29.14 -0.98 18.99
C ASN A 488 -28.35 -1.69 17.88
N ILE A 489 -27.45 -2.58 18.28
CA ILE A 489 -26.66 -3.38 17.33
C ILE A 489 -27.60 -4.39 16.62
N PRO A 490 -27.59 -4.47 15.27
CA PRO A 490 -28.44 -5.42 14.55
C PRO A 490 -28.10 -6.89 14.86
N LYS A 491 -29.12 -7.70 15.18
CA LYS A 491 -28.96 -9.11 15.59
C LYS A 491 -28.32 -10.04 14.54
N HIS A 492 -28.41 -9.71 13.25
CA HIS A 492 -27.86 -10.52 12.17
C HIS A 492 -26.40 -10.18 11.81
N GLU A 493 -25.85 -9.10 12.36
CA GLU A 493 -24.54 -8.57 11.95
C GLU A 493 -23.41 -9.10 12.84
N ALA A 494 -23.00 -10.34 12.57
CA ALA A 494 -21.91 -11.01 13.30
C ALA A 494 -20.61 -10.19 13.34
N CYS A 495 -20.40 -9.34 12.32
CA CYS A 495 -19.20 -8.51 12.17
C CYS A 495 -18.96 -7.53 13.34
N ILE A 496 -20.05 -7.05 13.96
CA ILE A 496 -20.03 -6.05 15.04
C ILE A 496 -20.63 -6.60 16.34
N ARG A 497 -21.47 -7.64 16.26
CA ARG A 497 -22.00 -8.34 17.44
C ARG A 497 -20.94 -9.00 18.29
N VAL A 498 -19.77 -9.30 17.73
CA VAL A 498 -18.64 -9.86 18.47
C VAL A 498 -18.18 -8.96 19.63
N PHE A 499 -18.61 -7.70 19.66
CA PHE A 499 -18.32 -6.76 20.74
C PHE A 499 -19.50 -6.50 21.70
N GLU A 500 -20.64 -7.21 21.58
CA GLU A 500 -21.78 -7.05 22.52
C GLU A 500 -21.39 -7.40 23.96
N ASP A 501 -20.47 -8.36 24.14
CA ASP A 501 -20.00 -8.87 25.44
C ASP A 501 -18.61 -8.32 25.84
N PHE A 502 -18.23 -7.12 25.38
CA PHE A 502 -16.94 -6.48 25.66
C PHE A 502 -17.06 -5.34 26.67
#